data_AF-A0A965K3D9-F1
#
_entry.id   AF-A0A965K3D9-F1
#
_cell.length_a   1.000
_cell.length_b   1.000
_cell.length_c   1.000
_cell.angle_alpha   90.00
_cell.angle_beta   90.00
_cell.angle_gamma   90.00
#
_symmetry.space_group_name_H-M   'P 1'
#
loop_
_entity.id
_entity.type
_entity.pdbx_description
1 polymer ?
#
loop_
_entity_poly.entity_id
_entity_poly.type
_entity_poly.pdbx_seq_one_letter_code
_entity_poly.pdbx_strand_id
1 'polypeptide(L)' 'MNPLAALDLPSVEADLARLEPLLSTSVETGEQFLDEVTTHLIKAGGKRLRPLLGVAAATAGEREATMEDLMGAV' A
#
# COMPACT_ATOMS: atom_id res chain seq x y z
N MET A 1 8.28 5.81 -15.36
CA MET A 1 8.83 4.50 -14.98
C MET A 1 8.00 3.96 -13.83
N ASN A 2 7.27 2.85 -14.06
CA ASN A 2 6.51 2.17 -13.01
C ASN A 2 7.49 1.28 -12.21
N PRO A 3 7.68 1.49 -10.90
CA PRO A 3 8.62 0.70 -10.10
C PRO A 3 8.25 -0.79 -10.05
N LEU A 4 6.97 -1.15 -10.14
CA LEU A 4 6.54 -2.56 -10.22
C LEU A 4 7.07 -3.23 -11.48
N ALA A 5 6.94 -2.56 -12.63
CA ALA A 5 7.45 -3.05 -13.90
C ALA A 5 8.99 -3.09 -13.96
N ALA A 6 9.69 -2.34 -13.11
CA ALA A 6 11.14 -2.35 -13.04
C ALA A 6 11.70 -3.47 -12.15
N LEU A 7 10.90 -3.99 -11.22
CA LEU A 7 11.31 -4.97 -10.22
C LEU A 7 10.83 -6.40 -10.53
N ASP A 8 9.87 -6.56 -11.46
CA ASP A 8 9.33 -7.86 -11.89
C ASP A 8 8.83 -8.74 -10.72
N LEU A 9 8.01 -8.14 -9.84
CA LEU A 9 7.47 -8.76 -8.63
C LEU A 9 5.95 -8.95 -8.72
N PRO A 10 5.45 -9.99 -9.42
CA PRO A 10 4.03 -10.16 -9.71
C PRO A 10 3.18 -10.45 -8.45
N SER A 11 3.74 -11.13 -7.44
CA SER A 11 3.09 -11.37 -6.15
C SER A 11 2.84 -10.07 -5.38
N VAL A 12 3.84 -9.17 -5.39
CA VAL A 12 3.79 -7.88 -4.69
C VAL A 12 2.77 -6.93 -5.31
N GLU A 13 2.55 -6.99 -6.63
CA GLU A 13 1.51 -6.19 -7.29
C GLU A 13 0.11 -6.54 -6.79
N ALA A 14 -0.20 -7.84 -6.65
CA ALA A 14 -1.46 -8.31 -6.09
C ALA A 14 -1.61 -7.92 -4.60
N ASP A 15 -0.52 -7.98 -3.83
CA ASP A 15 -0.53 -7.60 -2.42
C ASP A 15 -0.69 -6.09 -2.21
N LEU A 16 -0.16 -5.25 -3.12
CA LEU A 16 -0.41 -3.80 -3.07
C LEU A 16 -1.88 -3.46 -3.31
N ALA A 17 -2.56 -4.19 -4.19
CA ALA A 17 -4.01 -4.00 -4.38
C ALA A 17 -4.80 -4.36 -3.11
N ARG A 18 -4.35 -5.36 -2.34
CA ARG A 18 -4.92 -5.72 -1.04
C ARG A 18 -4.59 -4.70 0.06
N LEU A 19 -3.48 -3.98 -0.07
CA LEU A 19 -3.02 -2.97 0.89
C LEU A 19 -3.72 -1.61 0.76
N GLU A 20 -4.14 -1.21 -0.45
CA GLU A 20 -4.79 0.09 -0.68
C GLU A 20 -6.05 0.36 0.19
N PRO A 21 -6.99 -0.57 0.39
CA PRO A 21 -8.09 -0.33 1.32
C PRO A 21 -7.60 -0.16 2.77
N LEU A 22 -6.54 -0.87 3.19
CA LEU A 22 -5.98 -0.75 4.54
C LEU A 22 -5.32 0.62 4.78
N LEU A 23 -4.62 1.16 3.77
CA LEU A 23 -4.09 2.53 3.80
C LEU A 23 -5.20 3.59 3.90
N SER A 24 -6.33 3.34 3.24
CA SER A 24 -7.46 4.26 3.29
C SER A 24 -8.09 4.25 4.68
N THR A 25 -8.34 3.07 5.24
CA THR A 25 -8.92 2.91 6.57
C THR A 25 -7.98 3.38 7.69
N SER A 26 -6.66 3.29 7.54
CA SER A 26 -5.71 3.70 8.60
C SER A 26 -5.69 5.20 8.87
N VAL A 27 -6.19 6.01 7.93
CA VAL A 27 -6.26 7.47 8.06
C VAL A 27 -7.68 8.00 8.27
N GLU A 28 -8.68 7.12 8.33
CA GLU A 28 -10.04 7.50 8.69
C GLU A 28 -10.03 7.93 10.16
N THR A 29 -10.27 9.22 10.42
CA THR A 29 -10.20 9.80 11.77
C THR A 29 -11.58 10.05 12.36
N GLY A 30 -12.64 9.95 11.55
CA GLY A 30 -14.04 10.16 11.96
C GLY A 30 -14.42 11.63 12.12
N GLU A 31 -13.50 12.56 11.89
CA GLU A 31 -13.80 13.99 11.75
C GLU A 31 -13.95 14.34 10.27
N GLN A 32 -15.14 14.77 9.89
CA GLN A 32 -15.55 15.03 8.51
C GLN A 32 -14.59 15.97 7.74
N PHE A 33 -13.95 16.92 8.42
CA PHE A 33 -12.99 17.85 7.81
C PHE A 33 -11.61 17.21 7.55
N LEU A 34 -11.11 16.41 8.50
CA LEU A 34 -9.86 15.67 8.31
C LEU A 34 -10.03 14.57 7.26
N ASP A 35 -11.17 13.87 7.26
CA ASP A 35 -11.44 12.84 6.26
C ASP A 35 -11.48 13.42 4.84
N GLU A 36 -12.06 14.61 4.62
CA GLU A 36 -12.08 15.27 3.31
C GLU A 36 -10.66 15.63 2.80
N VAL A 37 -9.83 16.27 3.64
CA VAL A 37 -8.48 16.69 3.24
C VAL A 37 -7.55 15.48 3.02
N THR A 38 -7.63 14.48 3.90
CA THR A 38 -6.75 13.30 3.85
C THR A 38 -7.15 12.35 2.71
N THR A 39 -8.45 12.23 2.45
CA THR A 39 -8.98 11.48 1.29
C THR A 39 -8.50 12.06 -0.03
N HIS A 40 -8.43 13.39 -0.16
CA HIS A 40 -7.93 14.03 -1.38
C HIS A 40 -6.46 13.72 -1.66
N LEU A 41 -5.60 13.66 -0.63
CA LEU A 41 -4.18 13.33 -0.79
C LEU A 41 -3.96 11.84 -1.07
N ILE A 42 -4.71 10.94 -0.44
CA ILE A 42 -4.62 9.50 -0.72
C ILE A 42 -5.13 9.18 -2.12
N LYS A 43 -6.24 9.79 -2.55
CA LYS A 43 -6.81 9.64 -3.91
C LYS A 43 -5.97 10.30 -4.99
N ALA A 44 -5.33 11.44 -4.70
CA ALA A 44 -4.32 12.03 -5.59
C ALA A 44 -3.15 11.06 -5.84
N GLY A 45 -2.96 10.11 -4.91
CA GLY A 45 -2.08 8.97 -5.08
C GLY A 45 -0.62 9.31 -4.85
N GLY A 46 0.20 8.27 -4.93
CA GLY A 46 1.65 8.37 -4.91
C GLY A 46 2.22 7.11 -5.56
N LYS A 47 3.52 7.07 -5.88
CA LYS A 47 4.15 5.90 -6.53
C LYS A 47 4.18 4.63 -5.67
N ARG A 48 3.62 4.68 -4.45
CA ARG A 48 3.58 3.62 -3.42
C ARG A 48 4.90 2.86 -3.21
N LEU A 49 6.03 3.55 -3.41
CA LEU A 49 7.36 2.92 -3.32
C LEU A 49 7.66 2.40 -1.91
N ARG A 50 7.19 3.10 -0.86
CA ARG A 50 7.38 2.69 0.54
C ARG A 50 6.61 1.40 0.86
N PRO A 51 5.29 1.30 0.64
CA PRO A 51 4.56 0.05 0.79
C PRO A 51 5.14 -1.09 -0.07
N LEU A 52 5.52 -0.81 -1.32
CA LEU A 52 6.11 -1.78 -2.22
C LEU A 52 7.38 -2.42 -1.62
N LEU A 53 8.30 -1.59 -1.12
CA LEU A 53 9.53 -2.08 -0.50
C LEU A 53 9.26 -2.83 0.81
N GLY A 54 8.27 -2.39 1.59
CA GLY A 54 7.87 -3.07 2.83
C GLY A 54 7.35 -4.48 2.57
N VAL A 55 6.39 -4.61 1.65
CA VAL A 55 5.82 -5.90 1.26
C VAL A 55 6.88 -6.80 0.61
N ALA A 56 7.67 -6.26 -0.33
CA ALA A 56 8.73 -7.03 -0.99
C ALA A 56 9.79 -7.54 0.01
N ALA A 57 10.16 -6.74 1.02
CA ALA A 57 11.09 -7.15 2.06
C ALA A 57 10.50 -8.25 2.97
N ALA A 58 9.22 -8.16 3.30
CA ALA A 58 8.54 -9.13 4.16
C ALA A 58 8.34 -10.48 3.46
N THR A 59 8.00 -10.45 2.16
CA THR A 59 7.70 -11.66 1.38
C THR A 59 8.88 -12.21 0.59
N ALA A 60 10.00 -11.48 0.54
CA ALA A 60 11.09 -11.68 -0.42
C ALA A 60 10.63 -11.67 -1.90
N GLY A 61 9.38 -11.26 -2.19
CA GLY A 61 8.76 -11.38 -3.51
C GLY A 61 8.33 -12.80 -3.89
N GLU A 62 8.57 -13.81 -3.05
CA GLU A 62 8.40 -15.23 -3.41
C GLU A 62 7.11 -15.86 -2.89
N ARG A 63 6.41 -15.18 -1.96
CA ARG A 63 5.17 -15.64 -1.34
C ARG A 63 4.13 -14.53 -1.26
N GLU A 64 2.88 -14.89 -1.07
CA GLU A 64 1.83 -13.91 -0.75
C GLU A 64 2.06 -13.28 0.65
N ALA A 65 1.73 -12.00 0.76
CA ALA A 65 1.72 -11.27 2.02
C ALA A 65 0.59 -11.76 2.93
N THR A 66 0.96 -12.01 4.19
CA THR A 66 0.01 -12.22 5.29
C THR A 66 -0.60 -10.88 5.70
N MET A 67 -1.67 -10.90 6.50
CA MET A 67 -2.23 -9.65 7.03
C MET A 67 -1.24 -8.88 7.93
N GLU A 68 -0.35 -9.58 8.63
CA GLU A 68 0.70 -8.94 9.43
C GLU A 68 1.71 -8.20 8.54
N ASP A 69 2.16 -8.84 7.45
CA ASP A 69 3.05 -8.21 6.46
C ASP A 69 2.42 -6.95 5.86
N LEU A 70 1.11 -7.02 5.54
CA LEU A 70 0.37 -5.88 4.97
C LEU A 70 0.23 -4.73 5.96
N MET A 71 -0.15 -5.02 7.22
CA MET A 71 -0.31 -3.99 8.25
C MET A 71 1.02 -3.33 8.63
N GLY A 72 2.14 -4.03 8.52
CA GLY A 72 3.48 -3.45 8.72
C GLY A 72 3.92 -2.50 7.59
N ALA A 73 3.24 -2.54 6.44
CA ALA A 73 3.54 -1.71 5.26
C ALA A 73 2.53 -0.57 5.04
N VAL A 74 1.52 -0.45 5.92
CA VAL A 74 0.54 0.66 6.01
C VAL A 74 1.14 1.81 6.81
#